data_AF-A0AAV5VJF5-F1
#
_entry.id   AF-A0AAV5VJF5-F1
#
_cell.length_a   1.000
_cell.length_b   1.000
_cell.length_c   1.000
_cell.angle_alpha   90.00
_cell.angle_beta   90.00
_cell.angle_gamma   90.00
#
_symmetry.space_group_name_H-M   'P 1'
#
loop_
_entity.id
_entity.type
_entity.pdbx_description
1 polymer ?
#
loop_
_entity_poly.entity_id
_entity_poly.type
_entity_poly.pdbx_seq_one_letter_code
_entity_poly.pdbx_strand_id
1 'polypeptide(L)'
;VEDTLSDINAAYYLELINNCGIDRLFLAITNCQISEPALFLLDLASSCECIFIYQRANYANVPWNSAYLFGLVDADWVQIIYDMFARRMTNLSIDNYAYPSWITKGDGEKLMEMQKSIRR
;
A
#
# COMPACT_ATOMS: atom_id res chain seq x y z
N VAL A 1 -6.24 12.99 -17.08
CA VAL A 1 -6.97 12.76 -15.81
C VAL A 1 -5.90 12.34 -14.83
N GLU A 2 -5.59 13.17 -13.84
CA GLU A 2 -4.60 12.80 -12.83
C GLU A 2 -5.21 11.69 -11.95
N ASP A 3 -4.55 10.53 -11.89
CA ASP A 3 -4.96 9.38 -11.08
C ASP A 3 -4.75 9.72 -9.59
N THR A 4 -5.65 10.53 -9.04
CA THR A 4 -5.67 10.94 -7.63
C THR A 4 -6.62 10.05 -6.84
N LEU A 5 -6.08 9.42 -5.79
CA LEU A 5 -6.84 8.68 -4.80
C LEU A 5 -7.28 9.65 -3.69
N SER A 6 -8.58 9.93 -3.60
CA SER A 6 -9.21 10.74 -2.56
C SER A 6 -10.10 9.87 -1.67
N ASP A 7 -10.52 10.38 -0.50
CA ASP A 7 -11.37 9.63 0.43
C ASP A 7 -12.67 9.14 -0.22
N ILE A 8 -13.26 9.94 -1.12
CA ILE A 8 -14.48 9.58 -1.87
C ILE A 8 -14.22 8.36 -2.77
N ASN A 9 -13.14 8.39 -3.55
CA ASN A 9 -12.81 7.29 -4.48
C ASN A 9 -12.37 6.05 -3.71
N ALA A 10 -11.64 6.22 -2.60
CA ALA A 10 -11.21 5.15 -1.72
C ALA A 10 -12.41 4.40 -1.12
N ALA A 11 -13.39 5.13 -0.59
CA ALA A 11 -14.63 4.55 -0.06
C ALA A 11 -15.39 3.78 -1.15
N TYR A 12 -15.53 4.38 -2.34
CA TYR A 12 -16.18 3.73 -3.49
C TYR A 12 -15.46 2.43 -3.91
N TYR A 13 -14.13 2.41 -3.93
CA TYR A 13 -13.36 1.20 -4.26
C TYR A 13 -13.56 0.10 -3.23
N LEU A 14 -13.55 0.42 -1.93
CA LEU A 14 -13.82 -0.57 -0.88
C LEU A 14 -15.22 -1.16 -0.99
N GLU A 15 -16.24 -0.33 -1.25
CA GLU A 15 -17.61 -0.81 -1.48
C GLU A 15 -17.67 -1.76 -2.66
N LEU A 16 -17.05 -1.40 -3.79
CA LEU A 16 -17.01 -2.24 -4.98
C LEU A 16 -16.28 -3.57 -4.73
N ILE A 17 -15.12 -3.53 -4.07
CA ILE A 17 -14.34 -4.72 -3.74
C ILE A 17 -15.17 -5.69 -2.90
N ASN A 18 -15.85 -5.19 -1.87
CA ASN A 18 -16.65 -6.00 -0.97
C ASN A 18 -17.90 -6.56 -1.65
N ASN A 19 -18.62 -5.75 -2.41
CA ASN A 19 -19.86 -6.15 -3.07
C ASN A 19 -19.62 -7.13 -4.22
N CYS A 20 -18.49 -7.00 -4.93
CA CYS A 20 -18.16 -7.86 -6.07
C CYS A 20 -17.25 -9.04 -5.69
N GLY A 21 -16.76 -9.13 -4.46
CA GLY A 21 -15.84 -10.18 -4.02
C GLY A 21 -14.50 -10.13 -4.74
N ILE A 22 -13.91 -8.94 -4.90
CA ILE A 22 -12.64 -8.76 -5.60
C ILE A 22 -11.49 -9.22 -4.70
N ASP A 23 -10.95 -10.40 -4.96
CA ASP A 23 -9.83 -10.96 -4.19
C ASP A 23 -8.45 -10.44 -4.64
N ARG A 24 -8.35 -9.90 -5.86
CA ARG A 24 -7.09 -9.46 -6.46
C ARG A 24 -7.21 -8.03 -6.95
N LEU A 25 -6.49 -7.13 -6.30
CA LEU A 25 -6.52 -5.71 -6.59
C LEU A 25 -5.22 -5.25 -7.26
N PHE A 26 -5.35 -4.52 -8.36
CA PHE A 26 -4.28 -3.73 -8.95
C PHE A 26 -4.62 -2.26 -8.77
N LEU A 27 -3.77 -1.53 -8.04
CA LEU A 27 -3.95 -0.14 -7.71
C LEU A 27 -2.79 0.69 -8.27
N ALA A 28 -3.04 1.41 -9.35
CA ALA A 28 -2.10 2.39 -9.89
C ALA A 28 -2.46 3.79 -9.37
N ILE A 29 -1.49 4.47 -8.76
CA ILE A 29 -1.67 5.79 -8.17
C ILE A 29 -0.60 6.76 -8.67
N THR A 30 -1.00 8.01 -8.87
CA THR A 30 -0.05 9.11 -9.08
C THR A 30 -0.01 10.03 -7.86
N ASN A 31 -1.18 10.27 -7.27
CA ASN A 31 -1.35 11.15 -6.13
C ASN A 31 -2.26 10.48 -5.10
N CYS A 32 -1.88 10.54 -3.82
CA CYS A 32 -2.66 9.99 -2.71
C CYS A 32 -3.02 11.13 -1.76
N GLN A 33 -4.32 11.44 -1.67
CA GLN A 33 -4.89 12.52 -0.87
C GLN A 33 -5.95 12.02 0.12
N ILE A 34 -5.94 10.72 0.41
CA ILE A 34 -6.78 10.15 1.45
C ILE A 34 -6.29 10.62 2.82
N SER A 35 -7.22 10.84 3.73
CA SER A 35 -6.92 11.37 5.07
C SER A 35 -6.11 10.38 5.91
N GLU A 36 -6.37 9.08 5.76
CA GLU A 36 -5.77 8.01 6.56
C GLU A 36 -5.20 6.89 5.68
N PRO A 37 -4.04 7.11 5.01
CA PRO A 37 -3.55 6.16 4.02
C PRO A 37 -3.21 4.77 4.54
N ALA A 38 -2.66 4.69 5.76
CA ALA A 38 -2.35 3.41 6.39
C ALA A 38 -3.63 2.61 6.70
N LEU A 39 -4.68 3.26 7.25
CA LEU A 39 -5.96 2.59 7.54
C LEU A 39 -6.60 2.08 6.26
N PHE A 40 -6.56 2.86 5.18
CA PHE A 40 -7.08 2.41 3.89
C PHE A 40 -6.37 1.15 3.36
N LEU A 41 -5.03 1.10 3.43
CA LEU A 41 -4.26 -0.09 3.03
C LEU A 41 -4.64 -1.32 3.87
N LEU A 42 -4.87 -1.12 5.17
CA LEU A 42 -5.33 -2.18 6.07
C LEU A 42 -6.74 -2.68 5.71
N ASP A 43 -7.66 -1.77 5.35
CA ASP A 43 -9.01 -2.13 4.90
C ASP A 43 -9.00 -2.90 3.58
N LEU A 44 -8.13 -2.51 2.64
CA LEU A 44 -7.87 -3.29 1.43
C LEU A 44 -7.34 -4.69 1.77
N ALA A 45 -6.40 -4.82 2.71
CA ALA A 45 -5.82 -6.10 3.11
C ALA A 45 -6.79 -7.02 3.88
N SER A 46 -7.86 -6.46 4.45
CA SER A 46 -8.99 -7.23 5.00
C SER A 46 -9.91 -7.78 3.91
N SER A 47 -10.01 -7.09 2.78
CA SER A 47 -10.98 -7.37 1.74
C SER A 47 -10.40 -8.21 0.60
N CYS A 48 -9.10 -8.04 0.30
CA CYS A 48 -8.41 -8.70 -0.80
C CYS A 48 -7.36 -9.71 -0.30
N GLU A 49 -7.15 -10.76 -1.09
CA GLU A 49 -6.06 -11.73 -0.88
C GLU A 49 -4.74 -11.24 -1.49
N CYS A 50 -4.79 -10.62 -2.67
CA CYS A 50 -3.62 -10.14 -3.40
C CYS A 50 -3.76 -8.64 -3.70
N ILE A 51 -2.74 -7.87 -3.33
CA ILE A 51 -2.68 -6.44 -3.63
C ILE A 51 -1.41 -6.14 -4.42
N PHE A 52 -1.56 -5.48 -5.56
CA PHE A 52 -0.47 -4.91 -6.34
C PHE A 52 -0.61 -3.38 -6.34
N ILE A 53 0.42 -2.68 -5.87
CA ILE A 53 0.47 -1.22 -5.84
C ILE A 53 1.53 -0.75 -6.83
N TYR A 54 1.13 0.12 -7.76
CA TYR A 54 2.03 0.82 -8.67
C TYR A 54 1.97 2.32 -8.40
N GLN A 55 3.01 2.86 -7.78
CA GLN A 55 3.13 4.29 -7.59
C GLN A 55 3.90 4.89 -8.77
N ARG A 56 3.18 5.61 -9.62
CA ARG A 56 3.76 6.37 -10.73
C ARG A 56 4.61 7.50 -10.18
N ALA A 57 5.75 7.75 -10.82
CA ALA A 57 6.52 8.97 -10.55
C ALA A 57 5.66 10.20 -10.86
N ASN A 58 6.07 11.34 -10.28
CA ASN A 58 5.59 12.70 -10.57
C ASN A 58 4.67 13.32 -9.51
N TYR A 59 4.84 12.99 -8.22
CA TYR A 59 4.25 13.83 -7.18
C TYR A 59 5.11 15.08 -6.99
N ALA A 60 4.61 16.20 -7.51
CA ALA A 60 5.27 17.49 -7.42
C ALA A 60 5.55 17.82 -5.94
N ASN A 61 6.80 18.19 -5.64
CA ASN A 61 7.31 18.60 -4.33
C ASN A 61 7.74 17.49 -3.35
N VAL A 62 7.80 16.22 -3.76
CA VAL A 62 8.47 15.19 -2.94
C VAL A 62 9.83 14.85 -3.55
N PRO A 63 10.94 15.06 -2.82
CA PRO A 63 12.27 14.66 -3.26
C PRO A 63 12.36 13.16 -3.56
N TRP A 64 13.08 12.79 -4.61
CA TRP A 64 13.27 11.39 -5.03
C TRP A 64 13.89 10.50 -3.95
N ASN A 65 14.67 11.07 -3.03
CA ASN A 65 15.31 10.37 -1.92
C ASN A 65 14.45 10.32 -0.65
N SER A 66 13.19 10.77 -0.70
CA SER A 66 12.29 10.71 0.44
C SER A 66 11.85 9.26 0.69
N ALA A 67 11.63 8.90 1.96
CA ALA A 67 10.97 7.64 2.31
C ALA A 67 9.45 7.76 2.11
N TYR A 68 9.04 8.03 0.88
CA TYR A 68 7.67 8.34 0.51
C TYR A 68 7.00 7.16 -0.20
N LEU A 69 5.82 6.80 0.27
CA LEU A 69 4.93 5.86 -0.40
C LEU A 69 3.49 6.20 -0.04
N PHE A 70 2.59 6.16 -1.01
CA PHE A 70 1.14 6.19 -0.79
C PHE A 70 0.65 7.39 0.06
N GLY A 71 1.22 8.58 -0.13
CA GLY A 71 0.83 9.79 0.62
C GLY A 71 1.53 9.96 1.98
N LEU A 72 2.33 8.99 2.42
CA LEU A 72 3.05 9.02 3.69
C LEU A 72 4.55 9.20 3.47
N VAL A 73 5.18 10.01 4.33
CA VAL A 73 6.65 10.21 4.40
C VAL A 73 7.14 9.66 5.73
N ASP A 74 8.26 8.92 5.72
CA ASP A 74 8.92 8.37 6.92
C ASP A 74 8.00 7.50 7.80
N ALA A 75 7.03 6.82 7.18
CA ALA A 75 6.14 5.90 7.88
C ALA A 75 6.84 4.58 8.24
N ASP A 76 6.35 3.92 9.29
CA ASP A 76 6.78 2.56 9.68
C ASP A 76 6.16 1.51 8.73
N TRP A 77 6.71 1.43 7.52
CA TRP A 77 6.26 0.50 6.49
C TRP A 77 6.40 -0.95 6.90
N VAL A 78 7.36 -1.27 7.78
CA VAL A 78 7.50 -2.63 8.32
C VAL A 78 6.25 -3.02 9.11
N GLN A 79 5.83 -2.16 10.04
CA GLN A 79 4.65 -2.43 10.86
C GLN A 79 3.37 -2.42 10.02
N ILE A 80 3.20 -1.45 9.13
CA ILE A 80 2.01 -1.36 8.27
C ILE A 80 1.87 -2.61 7.40
N ILE A 81 2.94 -3.04 6.73
CA ILE A 81 2.92 -4.22 5.87
C ILE A 81 2.68 -5.48 6.69
N TYR A 82 3.29 -5.60 7.88
CA TYR A 82 3.02 -6.71 8.78
C TYR A 82 1.53 -6.80 9.14
N ASP A 83 0.92 -5.68 9.53
CA ASP A 83 -0.49 -5.62 9.90
C ASP A 83 -1.42 -5.93 8.70
N MET A 84 -1.00 -5.60 7.47
CA MET A 84 -1.71 -6.03 6.27
C MET A 84 -1.66 -7.57 6.11
N PHE A 85 -0.51 -8.20 6.31
CA PHE A 85 -0.38 -9.66 6.24
C PHE A 85 -1.05 -10.40 7.40
N ALA A 86 -1.23 -9.75 8.55
CA ALA A 86 -1.99 -10.29 9.67
C ALA A 86 -3.51 -10.35 9.42
N ARG A 87 -3.98 -9.79 8.30
CA ARG A 87 -5.39 -9.83 7.86
C ARG A 87 -5.61 -10.98 6.88
N ARG A 88 -6.36 -10.75 5.78
CA ARG A 88 -6.68 -11.77 4.77
C ARG A 88 -5.61 -11.88 3.68
N MET A 89 -4.82 -10.83 3.49
CA MET A 89 -3.85 -10.73 2.41
C MET A 89 -2.75 -11.79 2.50
N THR A 90 -2.52 -12.52 1.41
CA THR A 90 -1.45 -13.52 1.29
C THR A 90 -0.32 -13.06 0.37
N ASN A 91 -0.56 -12.04 -0.46
CA ASN A 91 0.41 -11.51 -1.41
C ASN A 91 0.34 -9.98 -1.52
N LEU A 92 1.52 -9.34 -1.46
CA LEU A 92 1.70 -7.91 -1.66
C LEU A 92 2.86 -7.69 -2.62
N SER A 93 2.65 -6.85 -3.61
CA SER A 93 3.70 -6.34 -4.48
C SER A 93 3.57 -4.83 -4.60
N ILE A 94 4.69 -4.13 -4.42
CA ILE A 94 4.75 -2.67 -4.47
C ILE A 94 5.86 -2.29 -5.44
N ASP A 95 5.49 -1.58 -6.49
CA ASP A 95 6.44 -0.90 -7.36
C ASP A 95 6.37 0.60 -7.06
N ASN A 96 7.41 1.08 -6.41
CA ASN A 96 7.60 2.48 -6.03
C ASN A 96 8.99 2.97 -6.47
N TYR A 97 9.31 2.76 -7.74
CA TYR A 97 10.63 3.08 -8.30
C TYR A 97 11.05 4.55 -8.11
N ALA A 98 10.08 5.46 -8.00
CA ALA A 98 10.31 6.90 -7.91
C ALA A 98 10.92 7.34 -6.57
N TYR A 99 10.72 6.55 -5.51
CA TYR A 99 11.11 6.88 -4.14
C TYR A 99 11.81 5.69 -3.47
N PRO A 100 12.98 5.25 -3.95
CA PRO A 100 13.62 3.99 -3.53
C PRO A 100 13.93 3.91 -2.03
N SER A 101 13.92 5.03 -1.31
CA SER A 101 14.17 5.10 0.13
C SER A 101 12.95 4.77 0.99
N TRP A 102 11.78 4.49 0.40
CA TRP A 102 10.55 4.15 1.13
C TRP A 102 10.68 2.89 2.01
N ILE A 103 11.56 1.97 1.63
CA ILE A 103 11.89 0.78 2.42
C ILE A 103 13.37 0.47 2.26
N THR A 104 14.03 0.11 3.35
CA THR A 104 15.43 -0.32 3.30
C THR A 104 15.54 -1.83 3.04
N LYS A 105 16.74 -2.29 2.68
CA LYS A 105 17.02 -3.72 2.59
C LYS A 105 16.77 -4.44 3.93
N GLY A 106 17.17 -3.83 5.04
CA GLY A 106 16.98 -4.41 6.38
C GLY A 106 15.50 -4.53 6.76
N ASP A 107 14.68 -3.55 6.37
CA ASP A 107 13.23 -3.61 6.55
C ASP A 107 12.61 -4.76 5.74
N GLY A 108 13.06 -4.96 4.50
CA GLY A 108 12.64 -6.08 3.67
C GLY A 108 13.01 -7.43 4.28
N GLU A 109 14.23 -7.58 4.81
CA GLU A 109 14.65 -8.80 5.50
C GLU A 109 13.79 -9.07 6.74
N LYS A 110 13.52 -8.04 7.55
CA LYS A 110 12.65 -8.12 8.73
C LYS A 110 11.22 -8.54 8.37
N LEU A 111 10.64 -7.98 7.30
CA LEU A 111 9.32 -8.38 6.80
C LEU A 111 9.27 -9.86 6.38
N MET A 112 10.30 -10.33 5.68
CA MET A 112 10.40 -11.74 5.25
C MET A 112 10.52 -12.70 6.45
N GLU A 113 11.14 -12.27 7.55
CA GLU A 113 11.16 -13.04 8.80
C GLU A 113 9.81 -13.03 9.50
N MET A 114 9.16 -11.87 9.60
CA MET A 114 7.86 -11.71 10.27
C MET A 114 6.75 -12.48 9.53
N GLN A 115 6.76 -12.56 8.20
CA GLN A 115 5.80 -13.39 7.47
C GLN A 115 5.88 -14.87 7.80
N LYS A 116 7.06 -15.39 8.17
CA LYS A 116 7.22 -16.80 8.56
C LYS A 116 6.51 -17.12 9.88
N SER A 117 6.24 -16.13 10.73
CA SER A 117 5.50 -16.34 11.99
C SER A 117 3.99 -16.29 11.79
N ILE A 118 3.48 -15.54 10.82
CA ILE A 118 2.05 -15.44 10.50
C ILE A 118 1.51 -16.75 9.87
N ARG A 119 2.33 -17.44 9.08
CA ARG A 119 1.91 -18.66 8.33
C ARG A 119 2.08 -19.98 9.11
N ARG A 120 2.32 -19.92 10.42
CA ARG A 120 2.42 -21.10 11.31
C ARG A 120 1.11 -21.31 12.06
#